data_AF-A0A401H569-F1
#
_entry.id   AF-A0A401H569-F1
#
_cell.length_a   1.000
_cell.length_b   1.000
_cell.length_c   1.000
_cell.angle_alpha   90.00
_cell.angle_beta   90.00
_cell.angle_gamma   90.00
#
_symmetry.space_group_name_H-M   'P 1'
#
loop_
_entity.id
_entity.type
_entity.pdbx_description
1 polymer ?
#
loop_
_entity_poly.entity_id
_entity_poly.type
_entity_poly.pdbx_seq_one_letter_code
_entity_poly.pdbx_strand_id
1 'polypeptide(L)'
;MASPVLHALITSLHLEFQEGGRESDATSAEDLLTLHLDEDSRTLAALLGMCYPAERFTFHDFGVVKVVLDAAQKYEIEMAISSIKKQWTSLAEAEPLREYFAAWHHKLDECARDAAYSALKYPIDVPTFRRWRAHPRRCIVGYCSTIGLARAVYHLF
;
A
#
# COMPACT_ATOMS: atom_id res chain seq x y z
N MET A 1 10.52 -0.35 19.81
CA MET A 1 10.95 -1.35 18.80
C MET A 1 10.25 -0.99 17.50
N ALA A 2 10.90 -1.13 16.35
CA ALA A 2 10.35 -0.64 15.08
C ALA A 2 9.16 -1.46 14.55
N SER A 3 9.04 -2.73 14.94
CA SER A 3 7.94 -3.63 14.59
C SER A 3 7.80 -4.73 15.65
N PRO A 4 6.63 -4.92 16.28
CA PRO A 4 6.38 -6.05 17.18
C PRO A 4 6.20 -7.37 16.41
N VAL A 5 5.61 -7.33 15.21
CA VAL A 5 5.37 -8.52 14.38
C VAL A 5 6.68 -9.12 13.88
N LEU A 6 7.58 -8.29 13.32
CA LEU A 6 8.88 -8.78 12.87
C LEU A 6 9.72 -9.29 14.04
N HIS A 7 9.62 -8.66 15.22
CA HIS A 7 10.28 -9.16 16.42
C HIS A 7 9.79 -10.56 16.80
N ALA A 8 8.48 -10.79 16.78
CA ALA A 8 7.92 -12.11 17.05
C ALA A 8 8.37 -13.16 16.03
N LEU A 9 8.36 -12.82 14.73
CA LEU A 9 8.83 -13.71 13.66
C LEU A 9 10.31 -14.08 13.81
N ILE A 10 11.17 -13.11 14.14
CA ILE A 10 12.60 -13.38 14.39
C ILE A 10 12.77 -14.26 15.64
N THR A 11 11.97 -14.00 16.68
CA THR A 11 12.04 -14.77 17.93
C THR A 11 11.63 -16.23 17.69
N SER A 12 10.57 -16.51 16.94
CA SER A 12 10.14 -17.88 16.64
C SER A 12 11.18 -18.64 15.83
N LEU A 13 11.76 -18.00 14.81
CA LEU A 13 12.83 -18.62 14.01
C LEU A 13 14.06 -18.94 14.87
N HIS A 14 14.39 -18.09 15.84
CA HIS A 14 15.51 -18.34 16.75
C HIS A 14 15.28 -19.55 17.65
N LEU A 15 14.04 -19.78 18.09
CA LEU A 15 13.67 -20.95 18.88
C LEU A 15 13.77 -22.24 18.06
N GLU A 16 13.29 -22.22 16.82
CA GLU A 16 13.40 -23.35 15.89
C GLU A 16 14.86 -23.70 15.58
N PHE A 17 15.71 -22.68 15.40
CA PHE A 17 17.14 -22.88 15.15
C PHE A 17 17.86 -23.50 16.36
N GLN A 18 17.46 -23.16 17.60
CA GLN A 18 18.08 -23.73 18.81
C GLN A 18 17.64 -25.17 19.12
N GLU A 19 16.48 -25.62 18.65
CA GLU A 19 16.03 -27.02 18.84
C GLU A 19 16.69 -28.00 17.84
N GLY A 20 17.29 -27.51 16.75
CA GLY A 20 17.96 -28.32 15.71
C GLY A 20 19.41 -28.73 15.99
N GLY A 21 20.00 -28.32 17.11
CA GLY A 21 21.44 -28.47 17.37
C GLY A 21 21.85 -29.72 18.17
N ARG A 22 22.00 -30.88 17.52
CA ARG A 22 23.01 -31.91 17.89
C ARG A 22 23.57 -32.62 16.64
N GLU A 23 24.88 -32.42 16.45
CA GLU A 23 25.87 -33.12 15.59
C GLU A 23 25.86 -32.90 14.06
N SER A 24 26.79 -32.07 13.54
CA SER A 24 28.11 -32.51 13.02
C SER A 24 28.83 -31.43 12.17
N ASP A 25 30.12 -31.28 12.49
CA ASP A 25 31.33 -30.81 11.78
C ASP A 25 31.32 -30.19 10.36
N ALA A 26 32.32 -29.33 10.16
CA ALA A 26 32.88 -28.72 8.95
C ALA A 26 32.30 -27.38 8.43
N THR A 27 33.15 -26.35 8.54
CA THR A 27 33.07 -24.98 8.01
C THR A 27 32.27 -24.82 6.70
N SER A 28 31.16 -24.10 6.76
CA SER A 28 30.51 -23.43 5.62
C SER A 28 29.70 -22.24 6.15
N ALA A 29 29.63 -21.15 5.39
CA ALA A 29 29.16 -19.83 5.83
C ALA A 29 27.65 -19.69 6.07
N GLU A 30 26.95 -20.74 6.52
CA GLU A 30 25.50 -20.89 6.31
C GLU A 30 24.71 -21.16 7.61
N ASP A 31 25.10 -20.55 8.73
CA ASP A 31 24.22 -20.43 9.93
C ASP A 31 23.55 -19.05 9.97
N LEU A 32 23.10 -18.56 8.81
CA LEU A 32 22.39 -17.29 8.68
C LEU A 32 20.89 -17.55 8.78
N LEU A 33 20.28 -16.99 9.84
CA LEU A 33 18.84 -16.98 10.03
C LEU A 33 18.16 -16.26 8.85
N THR A 34 17.48 -17.01 7.99
CA THR A 34 16.79 -16.48 6.82
C THR A 34 15.31 -16.29 7.13
N LEU A 35 14.84 -15.04 7.08
CA LEU A 35 13.42 -14.69 7.27
C LEU A 35 12.75 -14.53 5.90
N HIS A 36 11.75 -15.35 5.61
CA HIS A 36 10.90 -15.20 4.43
C HIS A 36 9.73 -14.25 4.73
N LEU A 37 9.55 -13.26 3.87
CA LEU A 37 8.45 -12.29 3.93
C LEU A 37 7.68 -12.33 2.60
N ASP A 38 6.37 -12.07 2.65
CA ASP A 38 5.52 -12.12 1.45
C ASP A 38 5.68 -10.88 0.55
N GLU A 39 6.29 -9.81 1.07
CA GLU A 39 6.43 -8.55 0.35
C GLU A 39 7.58 -8.58 -0.65
N ASP A 40 7.45 -7.82 -1.74
CA ASP A 40 8.52 -7.71 -2.72
C ASP A 40 9.73 -6.91 -2.18
N SER A 41 10.89 -7.10 -2.81
CA SER A 41 12.14 -6.48 -2.37
C SER A 41 12.08 -4.96 -2.36
N ARG A 42 11.28 -4.36 -3.25
CA ARG A 42 11.11 -2.90 -3.36
C ARG A 42 10.29 -2.34 -2.21
N THR A 43 9.18 -2.99 -1.87
CA THR A 43 8.31 -2.62 -0.75
C THR A 43 9.07 -2.75 0.56
N LEU A 44 9.80 -3.86 0.75
CA LEU A 44 10.60 -4.06 1.94
C LEU A 44 11.73 -3.02 2.07
N ALA A 45 12.43 -2.71 0.97
CA ALA A 45 13.46 -1.67 0.97
C ALA A 45 12.90 -0.28 1.32
N ALA A 46 11.74 0.08 0.78
CA ALA A 46 11.07 1.34 1.11
C ALA A 46 10.68 1.39 2.60
N LEU A 47 10.11 0.30 3.10
CA LEU A 47 9.64 0.18 4.46
C LEU A 47 10.79 0.19 5.48
N LEU A 48 11.88 -0.52 5.20
CA LEU A 48 13.11 -0.48 6.01
C LEU A 48 13.81 0.87 5.91
N GLY A 49 13.83 1.50 4.73
CA GLY A 49 14.39 2.84 4.53
C GLY A 49 13.68 3.91 5.36
N MET A 50 12.37 3.76 5.60
CA MET A 50 11.63 4.61 6.53
C MET A 50 11.95 4.32 8.01
N CYS A 51 12.26 3.07 8.36
CA CYS A 51 12.63 2.67 9.72
C CYS A 51 14.06 3.05 10.11
N TYR A 52 14.96 3.02 9.13
CA TYR A 52 16.38 3.29 9.29
C TYR A 52 16.82 4.40 8.34
N PRO A 53 16.30 5.62 8.52
CA PRO A 53 16.49 6.68 7.54
C PRO A 53 17.95 7.16 7.52
N ALA A 54 18.62 6.90 6.40
CA ALA A 54 19.85 7.62 6.02
C ALA A 54 19.50 8.96 5.35
N GLU A 55 18.40 9.01 4.58
CA GLU A 55 17.89 10.19 3.87
C GLU A 55 16.34 10.26 3.93
N ARG A 56 15.76 11.41 3.56
CA ARG A 56 14.30 11.58 3.50
C ARG A 56 13.70 10.75 2.36
N PHE A 57 12.94 9.72 2.71
CA PHE A 57 12.18 8.93 1.74
C PHE A 57 10.95 9.69 1.25
N THR A 58 10.79 9.85 -0.06
CA THR A 58 9.62 10.48 -0.67
C THR A 58 8.95 9.55 -1.67
N PHE A 59 7.62 9.57 -1.69
CA PHE A 59 6.84 8.79 -2.64
C PHE A 59 6.45 9.64 -3.86
N HIS A 60 6.62 9.08 -5.06
CA HIS A 60 6.22 9.71 -6.32
C HIS A 60 5.03 8.99 -6.98
N ASP A 61 4.77 7.74 -6.60
CA ASP A 61 3.72 6.91 -7.17
C ASP A 61 2.78 6.42 -6.07
N PHE A 62 1.50 6.74 -6.22
CA PHE A 62 0.45 6.33 -5.30
C PHE A 62 0.25 4.82 -5.25
N GLY A 63 0.53 4.11 -6.35
CA GLY A 63 0.50 2.64 -6.38
C GLY A 63 1.50 2.04 -5.39
N VAL A 64 2.71 2.61 -5.33
CA VAL A 64 3.76 2.19 -4.39
C VAL A 64 3.39 2.55 -2.95
N VAL A 65 2.83 3.74 -2.72
CA VAL A 65 2.35 4.16 -1.39
C VAL A 65 1.38 3.15 -0.81
N LYS A 66 0.43 2.68 -1.63
CA LYS A 66 -0.58 1.72 -1.20
C LYS A 66 0.05 0.40 -0.73
N VAL A 67 0.92 -0.18 -1.54
CA VAL A 67 1.56 -1.48 -1.22
C VAL A 67 2.45 -1.34 0.02
N VAL A 68 3.21 -0.24 0.13
CA VAL A 68 4.04 0.02 1.29
C VAL A 68 3.22 0.28 2.55
N LEU A 69 2.07 0.95 2.44
CA LEU A 69 1.15 1.17 3.55
C LEU A 69 0.50 -0.14 4.01
N ASP A 70 0.09 -1.01 3.08
CA ASP A 70 -0.42 -2.35 3.38
C ASP A 70 0.62 -3.15 4.18
N ALA A 71 1.87 -3.19 3.71
CA ALA A 71 2.97 -3.86 4.41
C ALA A 71 3.27 -3.21 5.78
N ALA A 72 3.25 -1.88 5.86
CA ALA A 72 3.48 -1.16 7.12
C ALA A 72 2.38 -1.45 8.16
N GLN A 73 1.13 -1.61 7.74
CA GLN A 73 0.04 -2.04 8.62
C GLN A 73 0.18 -3.51 9.02
N LYS A 74 0.52 -4.40 8.07
CA LYS A 74 0.73 -5.84 8.30
C LYS A 74 1.81 -6.11 9.34
N TYR A 75 2.92 -5.37 9.28
CA TYR A 75 4.04 -5.53 10.22
C TYR A 75 3.98 -4.55 11.41
N GLU A 76 2.90 -3.78 11.55
CA GLU A 76 2.70 -2.82 12.64
C GLU A 76 3.88 -1.83 12.81
N ILE A 77 4.29 -1.21 11.70
CA ILE A 77 5.42 -0.28 11.67
C ILE A 77 4.90 1.15 11.74
N GLU A 78 4.68 1.63 12.97
CA GLU A 78 4.08 2.94 13.23
C GLU A 78 4.89 4.11 12.64
N MET A 79 6.22 4.00 12.61
CA MET A 79 7.08 5.04 12.02
C MET A 79 6.87 5.19 10.52
N ALA A 80 6.65 4.09 9.81
CA ALA A 80 6.35 4.10 8.37
C ALA A 80 4.95 4.68 8.14
N ILE A 81 3.94 4.22 8.89
CA ILE A 81 2.56 4.71 8.79
C ILE A 81 2.50 6.23 9.03
N SER A 82 3.15 6.72 10.08
CA SER A 82 3.19 8.15 10.39
C SER A 82 3.94 8.98 9.35
N SER A 83 4.99 8.42 8.75
CA SER A 83 5.75 9.08 7.67
C SER A 83 4.92 9.17 6.38
N ILE A 84 4.18 8.13 6.04
CA ILE A 84 3.24 8.11 4.91
C ILE A 84 2.12 9.13 5.13
N LYS A 85 1.52 9.17 6.33
CA LYS A 85 0.49 10.16 6.68
C LYS A 85 0.94 11.60 6.47
N LYS A 86 2.20 11.93 6.81
CA LYS A 86 2.77 13.27 6.62
C LYS A 86 2.90 13.67 5.14
N GLN A 87 3.15 12.70 4.26
CA GLN A 87 3.26 12.92 2.82
C GLN A 87 1.90 12.80 2.11
N TRP A 88 0.89 12.27 2.81
CA TRP A 88 -0.43 12.00 2.26
C TRP A 88 -1.11 13.26 1.73
N THR A 89 -0.95 14.40 2.41
CA THR A 89 -1.54 15.66 1.98
C THR A 89 -0.95 16.17 0.66
N SER A 90 0.36 16.02 0.45
CA SER A 90 0.98 16.37 -0.84
C SER A 90 0.55 15.43 -1.96
N LEU A 91 0.26 14.17 -1.64
CA LEU A 91 -0.32 13.23 -2.61
C LEU A 91 -1.77 13.64 -2.93
N ALA A 92 -2.56 13.96 -1.89
CA ALA A 92 -3.96 14.39 -1.94
C ALA A 92 -4.27 15.51 -2.95
N GLU A 93 -3.28 16.36 -3.24
CA GLU A 93 -3.42 17.45 -4.20
C GLU A 93 -3.38 16.99 -5.67
N ALA A 94 -2.75 15.86 -5.95
CA ALA A 94 -2.60 15.34 -7.32
C ALA A 94 -3.85 14.57 -7.78
N GLU A 95 -4.39 13.67 -6.97
CA GLU A 95 -5.51 12.79 -7.38
C GLU A 95 -6.55 12.56 -6.25
N PRO A 96 -7.21 13.62 -5.74
CA PRO A 96 -7.90 13.62 -4.44
C PRO A 96 -8.96 12.52 -4.25
N LEU A 97 -9.61 12.07 -5.33
CA LEU A 97 -10.58 10.97 -5.28
C LEU A 97 -9.90 9.61 -5.05
N ARG A 98 -8.76 9.35 -5.69
CA ARG A 98 -8.00 8.10 -5.49
C ARG A 98 -7.42 8.04 -4.08
N GLU A 99 -6.92 9.17 -3.57
CA GLU A 99 -6.46 9.24 -2.18
C GLU A 99 -7.59 9.04 -1.18
N TYR A 100 -8.78 9.59 -1.42
CA TYR A 100 -9.92 9.40 -0.52
C TYR A 100 -10.24 7.92 -0.34
N PHE A 101 -10.41 7.18 -1.44
CA PHE A 101 -10.77 5.76 -1.38
C PHE A 101 -9.67 4.91 -0.74
N ALA A 102 -8.41 5.23 -1.00
CA ALA A 102 -7.30 4.54 -0.36
C ALA A 102 -7.21 4.85 1.14
N ALA A 103 -7.31 6.12 1.54
CA ALA A 103 -7.30 6.51 2.95
C ALA A 103 -8.46 5.84 3.70
N TRP A 104 -9.64 5.78 3.09
CA TRP A 104 -10.78 5.05 3.63
C TRP A 104 -10.49 3.56 3.80
N HIS A 105 -9.92 2.92 2.77
CA HIS A 105 -9.58 1.50 2.80
C HIS A 105 -8.58 1.15 3.91
N HIS A 106 -7.58 2.00 4.12
CA HIS A 106 -6.56 1.82 5.17
C HIS A 106 -6.95 2.42 6.53
N LYS A 107 -8.21 2.84 6.72
CA LYS A 107 -8.72 3.43 7.97
C LYS A 107 -7.93 4.66 8.45
N LEU A 108 -7.51 5.51 7.52
CA LEU A 108 -6.84 6.77 7.78
C LEU A 108 -7.84 7.93 7.73
N ASP A 109 -8.69 8.05 8.75
CA ASP A 109 -9.86 8.95 8.73
C ASP A 109 -9.51 10.43 8.50
N GLU A 110 -8.43 10.91 9.10
CA GLU A 110 -7.95 12.29 8.93
C GLU A 110 -7.54 12.54 7.48
N CYS A 111 -6.71 11.63 6.93
CA CYS A 111 -6.26 11.67 5.54
C CYS A 111 -7.43 11.56 4.55
N ALA A 112 -8.44 10.73 4.86
CA ALA A 112 -9.65 10.59 4.05
C ALA A 112 -10.46 11.90 4.07
N ARG A 113 -10.61 12.51 5.24
CA ARG A 113 -11.31 13.79 5.38
C ARG A 113 -10.62 14.90 4.58
N ASP A 114 -9.30 15.00 4.66
CA ASP A 114 -8.51 16.00 3.95
C ASP A 114 -8.56 15.80 2.42
N ALA A 115 -8.51 14.55 1.97
CA ALA A 115 -8.67 14.20 0.56
C ALA A 115 -10.09 14.54 0.06
N ALA A 116 -11.13 14.28 0.85
CA ALA A 116 -12.50 14.65 0.51
C ALA A 116 -12.67 16.17 0.38
N TYR A 117 -12.11 16.95 1.32
CA TYR A 117 -12.13 18.41 1.21
C TYR A 117 -11.39 18.90 -0.03
N SER A 118 -10.27 18.27 -0.38
CA SER A 118 -9.50 18.62 -1.57
C SER A 118 -10.26 18.26 -2.86
N ALA A 119 -10.98 17.14 -2.89
CA ALA A 119 -11.85 16.76 -4.01
C ALA A 119 -12.99 17.76 -4.24
N LEU A 120 -13.52 18.37 -3.17
CA LEU A 120 -14.61 19.35 -3.26
C LEU A 120 -14.16 20.73 -3.77
N LYS A 121 -12.86 21.06 -3.66
CA LYS A 121 -12.31 22.34 -4.13
C LYS A 121 -12.33 22.46 -5.66
N TYR A 122 -12.23 21.34 -6.36
CA TYR A 122 -12.24 21.31 -7.80
C TYR A 122 -13.58 20.80 -8.31
N PRO A 123 -14.28 21.52 -9.20
CA PRO A 123 -15.45 20.97 -9.85
C PRO A 123 -15.01 19.70 -10.57
N ILE A 124 -15.67 18.58 -10.25
CA ILE A 124 -15.48 17.32 -10.96
C ILE A 124 -15.89 17.59 -12.42
N ASP A 125 -14.91 17.92 -13.27
CA ASP A 125 -15.15 17.99 -14.69
C ASP A 125 -15.26 16.55 -15.16
N VAL A 126 -16.50 16.07 -15.21
CA VAL A 126 -16.87 14.85 -15.90
C VAL A 126 -17.34 15.25 -17.31
N PRO A 127 -16.44 15.30 -18.32
CA PRO A 127 -16.85 15.41 -19.72
C PRO A 127 -17.89 14.35 -20.11
N THR A 128 -17.89 13.22 -19.39
CA THR A 128 -18.86 12.14 -19.55
C THR A 128 -20.28 12.54 -19.14
N PHE A 129 -20.48 13.26 -18.03
CA PHE A 129 -21.82 13.50 -17.49
C PHE A 129 -22.66 14.48 -18.32
N ARG A 130 -22.04 15.45 -18.99
CA ARG A 130 -22.76 16.31 -19.95
C ARG A 130 -23.27 15.52 -21.15
N ARG A 131 -22.53 14.48 -21.60
CA ARG A 131 -22.97 13.60 -22.70
C ARG A 131 -24.11 12.67 -22.28
N TRP A 132 -24.12 12.20 -21.03
CA TRP A 132 -25.20 11.38 -20.45
C TRP A 132 -26.54 12.13 -20.38
N ARG A 133 -26.53 13.42 -20.00
CA ARG A 133 -27.75 14.24 -19.94
C ARG A 133 -28.38 14.52 -21.32
N ALA A 134 -27.60 14.44 -22.40
CA ALA A 134 -28.08 14.75 -23.74
C ALA A 134 -28.76 13.56 -24.44
N HIS A 135 -28.40 12.29 -24.13
CA HIS A 135 -28.86 11.12 -24.89
C HIS A 135 -29.00 9.85 -24.01
N PRO A 136 -30.09 9.69 -23.24
CA PRO A 136 -30.25 8.57 -22.30
C PRO A 136 -30.38 7.18 -22.93
N ARG A 137 -30.62 7.08 -24.26
CA ARG A 137 -30.92 5.81 -24.94
C ARG A 137 -29.79 5.24 -25.81
N ARG A 138 -28.65 5.91 -25.94
CA ARG A 138 -27.58 5.52 -26.89
C ARG A 138 -26.33 4.88 -26.26
N CYS A 139 -26.28 4.74 -24.94
CA CYS A 139 -25.05 4.33 -24.25
C CYS A 139 -24.85 2.81 -24.05
N ILE A 140 -25.81 1.94 -24.38
CA ILE A 140 -25.64 0.48 -24.16
C ILE A 140 -24.58 -0.16 -25.09
N VAL A 141 -24.22 0.47 -26.22
CA VAL A 141 -23.33 -0.19 -27.22
C VAL A 141 -21.96 0.48 -27.36
N GLY A 142 -21.70 1.61 -26.71
CA GLY A 142 -20.51 2.43 -27.00
C GLY A 142 -19.28 2.23 -26.09
N TYR A 143 -19.41 1.52 -24.97
CA TYR A 143 -18.41 1.55 -23.88
C TYR A 143 -17.66 0.22 -23.68
N CYS A 144 -17.59 -0.65 -24.69
CA CYS A 144 -16.91 -1.94 -24.58
C CYS A 144 -15.47 -1.97 -25.15
N SER A 145 -14.96 -0.89 -25.79
CA SER A 145 -13.66 -0.97 -26.50
C SER A 145 -12.48 -0.18 -25.92
N THR A 146 -12.63 0.61 -24.85
CA THR A 146 -11.50 1.44 -24.36
C THR A 146 -11.13 1.30 -22.89
N ILE A 147 -11.82 0.43 -22.14
CA ILE A 147 -11.41 0.09 -20.78
C ILE A 147 -11.42 -1.43 -20.66
N GLY A 148 -10.21 -2.02 -20.70
CA GLY A 148 -9.96 -3.42 -20.37
C GLY A 148 -10.18 -3.74 -18.89
N LEU A 149 -11.37 -3.42 -18.35
CA LEU A 149 -11.84 -3.82 -17.02
C LEU A 149 -13.22 -4.47 -17.07
N ALA A 150 -13.60 -5.02 -18.22
CA ALA A 150 -14.82 -5.82 -18.35
C ALA A 150 -14.56 -7.30 -18.06
N ARG A 151 -14.21 -7.66 -16.80
CA ARG A 151 -14.40 -9.06 -16.35
C ARG A 151 -14.40 -9.39 -14.85
N ALA A 152 -14.49 -8.43 -13.93
CA ALA A 152 -14.43 -8.78 -12.49
C ALA A 152 -15.66 -8.41 -11.64
N VAL A 153 -16.69 -7.74 -12.18
CA VAL A 153 -17.81 -7.24 -11.34
C VAL A 153 -19.09 -8.08 -11.46
N TYR A 154 -19.16 -9.06 -12.37
CA TYR A 154 -20.40 -9.84 -12.61
C TYR A 154 -20.54 -11.16 -11.84
N HIS A 155 -19.72 -11.44 -10.82
CA HIS A 155 -19.80 -12.71 -10.09
C HIS A 155 -20.07 -12.61 -8.59
N LEU A 156 -20.56 -11.46 -8.11
CA LEU A 156 -20.92 -11.26 -6.69
C LEU A 156 -22.30 -10.61 -6.50
N PHE A 157 -23.25 -10.98 -7.35
CA PHE A 157 -24.68 -11.00 -7.02
C PHE A 157 -25.22 -12.41 -7.21
#